data_AF-A0A9D8JFY0-F1
#
_entry.id   AF-A0A9D8JFY0-F1
#
_cell.length_a   1.000
_cell.length_b   1.000
_cell.length_c   1.000
_cell.angle_alpha   90.00
_cell.angle_beta   90.00
_cell.angle_gamma   90.00
#
_symmetry.space_group_name_H-M   'P 1'
#
loop_
_entity.id
_entity.type
_entity.pdbx_description
1 polymer ?
#
loop_
_entity_poly.entity_id
_entity_poly.type
_entity_poly.pdbx_seq_one_letter_code
_entity_poly.pdbx_strand_id
1 'polypeptide(L)'
;MNAQSIVRFAPGTGMYFPGGRRFCRSQIGFEVDVVFLDAQQVVVSISRAGEKAPVSPLDRHAESLFICNKGEADTLSPGQKAWIEIEDIGGK
;
A
#
# COMPACT_ATOMS: atom_id res chain seq x y z
N MET A 1 17.42 -15.91 -20.91
CA MET A 1 15.96 -15.67 -20.86
C MET A 1 15.65 -15.30 -19.41
N ASN A 2 15.54 -14.01 -19.09
CA ASN A 2 15.24 -13.59 -17.71
C ASN A 2 13.74 -13.80 -17.49
N ALA A 3 13.38 -14.78 -16.65
CA ALA A 3 12.03 -14.89 -16.14
C ALA A 3 11.79 -13.65 -15.26
N GLN A 4 10.98 -12.70 -15.75
CA GLN A 4 10.46 -11.62 -14.92
C GLN A 4 9.33 -12.22 -14.08
N SER A 5 9.62 -12.51 -12.81
CA SER A 5 8.60 -12.94 -11.86
C SER A 5 7.77 -11.73 -11.44
N ILE A 6 6.47 -11.79 -11.68
CA ILE A 6 5.51 -10.80 -11.19
C ILE A 6 4.96 -11.32 -9.86
N VAL A 7 5.20 -10.58 -8.78
CA VAL A 7 4.51 -10.82 -7.52
C VAL A 7 3.14 -10.13 -7.63
N ARG A 8 2.06 -10.89 -7.42
CA ARG A 8 0.70 -10.36 -7.27
C ARG A 8 0.12 -10.88 -5.97
N PHE A 9 -0.63 -10.03 -5.27
CA PHE A 9 -1.45 -10.50 -4.16
C PHE A 9 -2.67 -11.22 -4.69
N ALA A 10 -3.30 -12.07 -3.88
CA ALA A 10 -4.62 -12.57 -4.21
C ALA A 10 -5.59 -11.37 -4.31
N PRO A 11 -6.67 -11.45 -5.11
CA PRO A 11 -7.65 -10.37 -5.18
C PRO A 11 -8.20 -10.03 -3.79
N GLY A 12 -8.23 -8.74 -3.47
CA GLY A 12 -8.68 -8.25 -2.17
C GLY A 12 -7.68 -8.46 -1.03
N THR A 13 -6.49 -8.98 -1.29
CA THR A 13 -5.42 -9.10 -0.27
C THR A 13 -4.26 -8.17 -0.57
N GLY A 14 -3.41 -7.97 0.43
CA GLY A 14 -2.27 -7.09 0.33
C GLY A 14 -1.34 -7.27 1.52
N MET A 15 -0.37 -6.38 1.62
CA MET A 15 0.51 -6.29 2.78
C MET A 15 0.21 -5.03 3.57
N TYR A 16 -0.03 -5.20 4.86
CA TYR A 16 -0.19 -4.10 5.80
C TYR A 16 1.10 -3.89 6.59
N PHE A 17 1.58 -2.65 6.63
CA PHE A 17 2.80 -2.26 7.35
C PHE A 17 2.46 -1.25 8.46
N PRO A 18 2.41 -1.70 9.73
CA PRO A 18 2.27 -0.79 10.85
C PRO A 18 3.53 0.08 10.99
N GLY A 19 3.38 1.37 11.24
CA GLY A 19 4.51 2.31 11.35
C GLY A 19 5.13 2.71 10.01
N GLY A 20 4.53 2.32 8.88
CA GLY A 20 5.00 2.57 7.52
C GLY A 20 4.94 4.04 7.10
N ARG A 21 5.79 4.90 7.68
CA ARG A 21 5.87 6.35 7.35
C ARG A 21 6.71 6.65 6.12
N ARG A 22 7.56 5.70 5.72
CA ARG A 22 8.46 5.81 4.57
C ARG A 22 8.37 4.55 3.74
N PHE A 23 7.63 4.65 2.66
CA PHE A 23 7.67 3.70 1.56
C PHE A 23 8.77 4.13 0.57
N CYS A 24 9.27 3.24 -0.28
CA CYS A 24 10.17 3.60 -1.37
C CYS A 24 9.86 2.68 -2.55
N ARG A 25 9.11 3.19 -3.54
CA ARG A 25 8.66 2.39 -4.69
C ARG A 25 9.81 1.84 -5.53
N SER A 26 10.98 2.49 -5.52
CA SER A 26 12.18 2.04 -6.24
C SER A 26 12.68 0.66 -5.83
N GLN A 27 12.24 0.12 -4.68
CA GLN A 27 12.60 -1.21 -4.21
C GLN A 27 11.58 -2.29 -4.61
N ILE A 28 10.46 -1.92 -5.23
CA ILE A 28 9.42 -2.86 -5.65
C ILE A 28 9.49 -3.01 -7.17
N GLY A 29 9.85 -4.21 -7.61
CA GLY A 29 10.00 -4.54 -9.03
C GLY A 29 8.69 -4.79 -9.79
N PHE A 30 7.53 -4.45 -9.21
CA PHE A 30 6.21 -4.71 -9.78
C PHE A 30 5.22 -3.57 -9.50
N GLU A 31 4.20 -3.45 -10.35
CA GLU A 31 3.19 -2.39 -10.27
C GLU A 31 2.20 -2.62 -9.13
N VAL A 32 2.21 -1.75 -8.11
CA VAL A 32 1.34 -1.81 -6.94
C VAL A 32 0.74 -0.46 -6.60
N ASP A 33 -0.44 -0.50 -6.01
CA ASP A 33 -1.03 0.65 -5.33
C ASP A 33 -0.62 0.65 -3.85
N VAL A 34 -0.42 1.85 -3.31
CA VAL A 34 -0.11 2.04 -1.88
C VAL A 34 -1.08 3.03 -1.28
N VAL A 35 -1.78 2.59 -0.24
CA VAL A 35 -2.73 3.37 0.54
C VAL A 35 -2.05 3.78 1.84
N PHE A 36 -1.96 5.07 2.10
CA PHE A 36 -1.43 5.62 3.35
C PHE A 36 -2.58 5.92 4.31
N LEU A 37 -2.44 5.49 5.56
CA LEU A 37 -3.51 5.51 6.56
C LEU A 37 -3.04 6.18 7.85
N ASP A 38 -3.93 6.91 8.51
CA ASP A 38 -3.68 7.45 9.85
C ASP A 38 -3.94 6.41 10.97
N ALA A 39 -3.77 6.82 12.22
CA ALA A 39 -4.01 6.01 13.41
C ALA A 39 -5.44 5.43 13.50
N GLN A 40 -6.40 6.03 12.82
CA GLN A 40 -7.82 5.67 12.82
C GLN A 40 -8.24 4.88 11.58
N GLN A 41 -7.26 4.45 10.76
CA GLN A 41 -7.45 3.81 9.47
C GLN A 41 -8.21 4.68 8.46
N VAL A 42 -8.05 6.01 8.54
CA VAL A 42 -8.54 6.92 7.51
C VAL A 42 -7.51 7.04 6.41
N VAL A 43 -7.94 6.92 5.15
CA VAL A 43 -7.11 7.11 3.97
C VAL A 43 -6.62 8.55 3.94
N VAL A 44 -5.31 8.71 4.03
CA VAL A 44 -4.66 10.02 3.99
C VAL A 44 -4.28 10.34 2.55
N SER A 45 -3.64 9.39 1.86
CA SER A 45 -3.29 9.52 0.45
C SER A 45 -3.16 8.15 -0.22
N ILE A 46 -3.16 8.13 -1.56
CA ILE A 46 -3.03 6.91 -2.37
C ILE A 46 -1.95 7.18 -3.42
N SER A 47 -0.95 6.32 -3.51
CA SER A 47 0.01 6.29 -4.60
C SER A 47 -0.33 5.16 -5.56
N ARG A 48 -0.74 5.50 -6.78
CA ARG A 48 -1.19 4.52 -7.78
C ARG A 48 -0.04 3.97 -8.59
N ALA A 49 -0.15 2.73 -9.04
CA ALA A 49 0.83 2.10 -9.89
C ALA A 49 1.11 2.94 -11.16
N GLY A 50 2.39 3.07 -11.52
CA GLY A 50 2.82 3.84 -12.69
C GLY A 50 3.09 5.34 -12.43
N GLU A 51 2.76 5.86 -11.24
CA GLU A 51 3.17 7.22 -10.86
C GLU A 51 4.69 7.29 -10.64
N LYS A 52 5.35 8.22 -11.34
CA LYS A 52 6.82 8.40 -11.41
C LYS A 52 7.47 8.99 -10.13
N ALA A 53 6.68 9.51 -9.19
CA ALA A 53 7.24 10.32 -8.11
C ALA A 53 7.84 9.48 -6.97
N PRO A 54 8.97 9.92 -6.38
CA PRO A 54 9.57 9.27 -5.23
C PRO A 54 8.66 9.44 -4.02
N VAL A 55 8.75 8.48 -3.13
CA VAL A 55 7.93 8.43 -1.93
C VAL A 55 8.47 9.39 -0.87
N SER A 56 7.54 10.11 -0.23
CA SER A 56 7.66 10.95 0.99
C SER A 56 7.86 12.45 0.76
N PRO A 57 7.18 13.35 1.52
CA PRO A 57 6.47 13.15 2.79
C PRO A 57 4.97 13.33 2.61
N LEU A 58 4.27 12.34 2.08
CA LEU A 58 2.82 12.46 1.93
C LEU A 58 2.17 12.07 3.26
N ASP A 59 2.07 13.12 4.07
CA ASP A 59 1.48 13.25 5.39
C ASP A 59 2.27 12.72 6.59
N ARG A 60 2.67 13.68 7.45
CA ARG A 60 3.11 13.43 8.83
C ARG A 60 2.06 12.67 9.66
N HIS A 61 0.84 12.58 9.15
CA HIS A 61 -0.31 11.92 9.73
C HIS A 61 -0.45 10.45 9.31
N ALA A 62 0.24 10.00 8.26
CA ALA A 62 0.27 8.60 7.93
C ALA A 62 1.05 7.82 9.01
N GLU A 63 0.40 6.81 9.59
CA GLU A 63 0.97 5.93 10.60
C GLU A 63 1.12 4.50 10.10
N SER A 64 0.38 4.13 9.07
CA SER A 64 0.50 2.82 8.44
C SER A 64 0.33 2.93 6.92
N LEU A 65 0.70 1.88 6.22
CA LEU A 65 0.41 1.75 4.80
C LEU A 65 -0.08 0.35 4.46
N PHE A 66 -0.87 0.28 3.40
CA PHE A 66 -1.36 -0.94 2.81
C PHE A 66 -0.96 -0.99 1.34
N ILE A 67 -0.33 -2.09 0.94
CA ILE A 67 0.11 -2.33 -0.44
C ILE A 67 -0.80 -3.39 -1.03
N CYS A 68 -1.46 -3.07 -2.14
CA CYS A 68 -2.37 -3.97 -2.84
C CYS A 68 -2.07 -4.02 -4.34
N ASN A 69 -2.81 -4.86 -5.07
CA ASN A 69 -2.64 -4.93 -6.52
C ASN A 69 -3.05 -3.59 -7.16
N LYS A 70 -2.42 -3.28 -8.29
CA LYS A 70 -2.83 -2.17 -9.17
C LYS A 70 -4.33 -2.20 -9.45
N GLY A 71 -5.00 -1.07 -9.23
CA GLY A 71 -6.42 -0.85 -9.48
C GLY A 71 -7.32 -1.19 -8.29
N GLU A 72 -6.81 -1.87 -7.25
CA GLU A 72 -7.64 -2.20 -6.08
C GLU A 72 -7.89 -0.98 -5.19
N ALA A 73 -7.01 0.02 -5.23
CA ALA A 73 -7.21 1.27 -4.50
C ALA A 73 -8.10 2.28 -5.22
N ASP A 74 -8.62 1.98 -6.42
CA ASP A 74 -9.42 2.93 -7.21
C ASP A 74 -10.80 3.24 -6.61
N THR A 75 -11.30 2.37 -5.75
CA THR A 75 -12.56 2.56 -5.02
C THR A 75 -12.39 3.37 -3.73
N LEU A 76 -11.15 3.69 -3.34
CA LEU A 76 -10.82 4.43 -2.14
C LEU A 76 -10.56 5.91 -2.43
N SER A 77 -10.92 6.77 -1.48
CA SER A 77 -10.68 8.21 -1.54
C SER A 77 -10.05 8.72 -0.24
N PRO A 78 -9.19 9.75 -0.30
CA PRO A 78 -8.74 10.44 0.91
C PRO A 78 -9.90 10.92 1.80
N GLY A 79 -9.75 10.78 3.11
CA GLY A 79 -10.78 11.05 4.12
C GLY A 79 -11.75 9.89 4.37
N GLN A 80 -11.73 8.85 3.54
CA GLN A 80 -12.55 7.65 3.75
C GLN A 80 -11.90 6.74 4.79
N LYS A 81 -12.72 6.12 5.64
CA LYS A 81 -12.24 5.04 6.52
C LYS A 81 -12.06 3.76 5.71
N ALA A 82 -10.85 3.21 5.71
CA ALA A 82 -10.56 1.90 5.15
C ALA A 82 -10.58 0.88 6.28
N TRP A 83 -11.37 -0.18 6.14
CA TRP A 83 -11.35 -1.29 7.08
C TRP A 83 -10.41 -2.35 6.51
N ILE A 84 -9.26 -2.50 7.16
CA ILE A 84 -8.27 -3.52 6.77
C ILE A 84 -8.30 -4.60 7.83
N GLU A 85 -8.80 -5.76 7.45
CA GLU A 85 -8.69 -6.97 8.26
C GLU A 85 -7.26 -7.49 8.16
N ILE A 86 -6.59 -7.55 9.31
CA ILE A 86 -5.22 -8.05 9.42
C ILE A 86 -5.30 -9.47 9.95
N GLU A 87 -5.07 -10.44 9.08
CA GLU A 87 -4.84 -11.82 9.50
C GLU A 87 -3.37 -11.98 9.86
N ASP A 88 -3.09 -12.23 11.15
CA ASP A 88 -1.76 -12.64 11.57
C ASP A 88 -1.55 -14.10 11.16
N ILE A 89 -0.78 -14.30 10.09
CA ILE A 89 -0.46 -15.63 9.56
C ILE A 89 0.62 -16.35 10.39
N GLY A 90 1.07 -15.79 11.51
CA GLY A 90 1.82 -16.49 12.55
C GLY A 90 3.25 -16.87 12.15
N GLY A 91 4.21 -16.07 12.62
CA GLY A 91 5.58 -16.56 12.84
C GLY A 91 5.60 -17.41 14.10
N LYS A 92 5.67 -18.74 13.95
CA LYS A 92 6.17 -19.64 15.01
C LYS A 92 7.66 -19.86 14.81
#